data_AF-A0A386ZEC8-F1
#
_entry.id   AF-A0A386ZEC8-F1
#
_cell.length_a   1.000
_cell.length_b   1.000
_cell.length_c   1.000
_cell.angle_alpha   90.00
_cell.angle_beta   90.00
_cell.angle_gamma   90.00
#
_symmetry.space_group_name_H-M   'P 1'
#
loop_
_entity.id
_entity.type
_entity.pdbx_description
1 polymer ?
#
loop_
_entity_poly.entity_id
_entity_poly.type
_entity_poly.pdbx_seq_one_letter_code
_entity_poly.pdbx_strand_id
1 'polypeptide(L)'
;MREVAAQLRDWNAADVRYAVATVVSVAGSAPLPAGTAMVVSADGEAVGSVSGGCVDGAVYELCLDALRTGRAARESFGYSDADAFAVGLTCGGTIEVAVAPGPVPAAGLAAIADGEPVAIAQLLGARGELVLVWPDRHLGTTGTPDLDAAVIARARDMLAADRTGIVRLPGPIATEVFVTAFRPPPRLLVFGVTDFAVALVRTGKLLGSHVTVCDARPVFATRARFPEADEVVVDWPHRYLADQSERGLLDERTVVCVLTHDARFDIPLLTLALRLPLAYVGAMGSRRTHHDRMRALRAGGVGDDELARLHSPIGLDLGARTPAETAVAIAAEFIAARRGGGAAPLRRTDHAIHATTPGAYTRAR
;
A
#
# COMPACT_ATOMS: atom_id res chain seq x y z
N MET A 1 -8.76 -7.10 -0.51
CA MET A 1 -8.66 -8.27 -1.43
C MET A 1 -7.34 -9.06 -1.32
N ARG A 2 -6.16 -8.45 -1.08
CA ARG A 2 -4.89 -9.22 -0.95
C ARG A 2 -4.96 -10.35 0.09
N GLU A 3 -5.62 -10.11 1.22
CA GLU A 3 -5.80 -11.06 2.33
C GLU A 3 -6.66 -12.28 1.96
N VAL A 4 -7.60 -12.12 1.02
CA VAL A 4 -8.53 -13.18 0.57
C VAL A 4 -8.10 -13.81 -0.75
N ALA A 5 -7.04 -13.33 -1.39
CA ALA A 5 -6.63 -13.77 -2.72
C ALA A 5 -6.22 -15.25 -2.77
N ALA A 6 -5.60 -15.76 -1.70
CA ALA A 6 -5.25 -17.18 -1.57
C ALA A 6 -6.52 -18.05 -1.55
N GLN A 7 -7.49 -17.70 -0.70
CA GLN A 7 -8.77 -18.41 -0.63
C GLN A 7 -9.53 -18.39 -1.96
N LEU A 8 -9.56 -17.24 -2.64
CA LEU A 8 -10.21 -17.11 -3.94
C LEU A 8 -9.56 -18.01 -5.01
N ARG A 9 -8.24 -18.23 -4.94
CA ARG A 9 -7.55 -19.18 -5.82
C ARG A 9 -7.97 -20.61 -5.53
N ASP A 10 -8.05 -20.97 -4.26
CA ASP A 10 -8.42 -22.31 -3.84
C ASP A 10 -9.87 -22.63 -4.24
N TRP A 11 -10.79 -21.69 -4.02
CA TRP A 11 -12.17 -21.82 -4.47
C TRP A 11 -12.30 -21.84 -6.00
N ASN A 12 -11.53 -21.04 -6.74
CA ASN A 12 -11.49 -21.12 -8.20
C ASN A 12 -11.00 -22.51 -8.68
N ALA A 13 -9.96 -23.07 -8.05
CA ALA A 13 -9.42 -24.37 -8.42
C ALA A 13 -10.38 -25.53 -8.09
N ALA A 14 -11.22 -25.37 -7.08
CA ALA A 14 -12.22 -26.33 -6.66
C ALA A 14 -13.61 -26.11 -7.28
N ASP A 15 -13.76 -25.14 -8.20
CA ASP A 15 -15.06 -24.75 -8.80
C ASP A 15 -16.14 -24.40 -7.77
N VAL A 16 -15.72 -23.84 -6.63
CA VAL A 16 -16.62 -23.38 -5.56
C VAL A 16 -17.20 -22.04 -5.97
N ARG A 17 -18.53 -21.92 -5.97
CA ARG A 17 -19.21 -20.63 -6.20
C ARG A 17 -19.04 -19.74 -4.97
N TYR A 18 -18.73 -18.47 -5.19
CA TYR A 18 -18.59 -17.47 -4.13
C TYR A 18 -19.02 -16.08 -4.61
N ALA A 19 -19.25 -15.17 -3.66
CA ALA A 19 -19.40 -13.75 -3.90
C ALA A 19 -18.28 -12.97 -3.20
N VAL A 20 -17.95 -11.80 -3.75
CA VAL A 20 -16.94 -10.88 -3.23
C VAL A 20 -17.61 -9.57 -2.87
N ALA A 21 -17.59 -9.23 -1.60
CA ALA A 21 -17.95 -7.92 -1.08
C ALA A 21 -16.70 -7.06 -0.95
N THR A 22 -16.72 -5.85 -1.52
CA THR A 22 -15.60 -4.90 -1.48
C THR A 22 -16.07 -3.54 -1.01
N VAL A 23 -15.36 -2.93 -0.06
CA VAL A 23 -15.57 -1.52 0.32
C VAL A 23 -15.13 -0.64 -0.85
N VAL A 24 -16.08 0.02 -1.51
CA VAL A 24 -15.81 0.85 -2.70
C VAL A 24 -15.73 2.34 -2.38
N SER A 25 -16.35 2.77 -1.28
CA SER A 25 -16.31 4.16 -0.82
C SER A 25 -16.28 4.23 0.69
N VAL A 26 -15.60 5.24 1.22
CA VAL A 26 -15.49 5.53 2.65
C VAL A 26 -15.69 7.02 2.85
N ALA A 27 -16.58 7.38 3.77
CA ALA A 27 -16.80 8.75 4.23
C ALA A 27 -16.72 8.81 5.76
N GLY A 28 -16.09 9.86 6.29
CA GLY A 28 -15.88 10.01 7.73
C GLY A 28 -14.93 8.95 8.31
N SER A 29 -15.09 8.66 9.59
CA SER A 29 -14.24 7.72 10.34
C SER A 29 -14.77 6.30 10.18
N ALA A 30 -14.45 5.64 9.06
CA ALA A 30 -14.74 4.20 8.90
C ALA A 30 -13.51 3.35 9.28
N PRO A 31 -13.70 2.10 9.72
CA PRO A 31 -12.63 1.31 10.33
C PRO A 31 -11.64 0.76 9.30
N LEU A 32 -12.09 0.50 8.08
CA LEU A 32 -11.29 -0.13 7.02
C LEU A 32 -11.36 0.70 5.72
N PRO A 33 -10.25 0.78 4.96
CA PRO A 33 -10.18 1.60 3.74
C PRO A 33 -10.90 0.95 2.55
N ALA A 34 -11.09 1.74 1.49
CA ALA A 34 -11.55 1.21 0.20
C ALA A 34 -10.61 0.11 -0.32
N GLY A 35 -11.18 -0.95 -0.91
CA GLY A 35 -10.47 -2.15 -1.40
C GLY A 35 -10.37 -3.29 -0.38
N THR A 36 -10.77 -3.03 0.87
CA THR A 36 -11.01 -4.08 1.87
C THR A 36 -12.14 -4.98 1.39
N ALA A 37 -11.98 -6.31 1.55
CA ALA A 37 -12.91 -7.26 1.00
C ALA A 37 -13.26 -8.39 1.97
N MET A 38 -14.49 -8.87 1.87
CA MET A 38 -14.99 -10.12 2.43
C MET A 38 -15.42 -11.02 1.28
N VAL A 39 -15.17 -12.32 1.40
CA VAL A 39 -15.59 -13.31 0.41
C VAL A 39 -16.43 -14.39 1.09
N VAL A 40 -17.51 -14.81 0.43
CA VAL A 40 -18.47 -15.77 0.98
C VAL A 40 -18.74 -16.86 -0.05
N SER A 41 -18.52 -18.12 0.30
CA SER A 41 -18.81 -19.26 -0.56
C SER A 41 -20.30 -19.63 -0.52
N ALA A 42 -20.77 -20.37 -1.52
CA ALA A 42 -22.12 -20.91 -1.56
C ALA A 42 -22.42 -21.89 -0.41
N ASP A 43 -21.38 -22.45 0.22
CA ASP A 43 -21.48 -23.33 1.38
C ASP A 43 -21.52 -22.56 2.71
N GLY A 44 -21.45 -21.22 2.66
CA GLY A 44 -21.54 -20.33 3.83
C GLY A 44 -20.21 -20.05 4.53
N GLU A 45 -19.08 -20.50 3.97
CA GLU A 45 -17.75 -20.13 4.49
C GLU A 45 -17.47 -18.67 4.15
N ALA A 46 -17.10 -17.87 5.17
CA ALA A 46 -16.74 -16.46 5.01
C ALA A 46 -15.29 -16.20 5.41
N VAL A 47 -14.56 -15.47 4.58
CA VAL A 47 -13.16 -15.06 4.83
C VAL A 47 -13.00 -13.56 4.61
N GLY A 48 -12.26 -12.90 5.51
CA GLY A 48 -12.08 -11.45 5.50
C GLY A 48 -13.22 -10.69 6.19
N SER A 49 -13.17 -9.37 6.10
CA SER A 49 -14.09 -8.46 6.79
C SER A 49 -14.15 -7.14 6.05
N VAL A 50 -15.28 -6.41 6.11
CA VAL A 50 -15.41 -5.07 5.52
C VAL A 50 -15.49 -3.96 6.57
N SER A 51 -15.75 -4.31 7.83
CA SER A 51 -15.91 -3.35 8.93
C SER A 51 -15.20 -3.72 10.23
N GLY A 52 -14.64 -4.92 10.34
CA GLY A 52 -14.16 -5.48 11.60
C GLY A 52 -15.28 -5.96 12.54
N GLY A 53 -16.51 -6.15 12.04
CA GLY A 53 -17.60 -6.83 12.76
C GLY A 53 -18.95 -6.12 12.79
N CYS A 54 -19.02 -4.79 12.65
CA CYS A 54 -20.28 -4.05 12.84
C CYS A 54 -21.35 -4.35 11.78
N VAL A 55 -20.97 -4.39 10.50
CA VAL A 55 -21.91 -4.58 9.36
C VAL A 55 -21.63 -5.87 8.59
N ASP A 56 -20.66 -6.65 9.05
CA ASP A 56 -20.17 -7.85 8.39
C ASP A 56 -21.27 -8.92 8.21
N GLY A 57 -22.18 -9.06 9.18
CA GLY A 57 -23.33 -9.98 9.06
C GLY A 57 -24.33 -9.57 7.97
N ALA A 58 -24.63 -8.28 7.83
CA ALA A 58 -25.51 -7.79 6.77
C ALA A 58 -24.87 -7.96 5.38
N VAL A 59 -23.56 -7.72 5.30
CA VAL A 59 -22.79 -7.91 4.07
C VAL A 59 -22.66 -9.38 3.69
N TYR A 60 -22.59 -10.28 4.67
CA TYR A 60 -22.66 -11.72 4.44
C TYR A 60 -23.99 -12.13 3.79
N GLU A 61 -25.12 -11.64 4.30
CA GLU A 61 -26.44 -11.91 3.69
C GLU A 61 -26.54 -11.35 2.26
N LEU A 62 -26.00 -10.15 2.01
CA LEU A 62 -25.91 -9.60 0.65
C LEU A 62 -25.09 -10.49 -0.30
N CYS A 63 -24.04 -11.14 0.19
CA CYS A 63 -23.26 -12.10 -0.60
C CYS A 63 -24.08 -13.34 -0.97
N LEU A 64 -24.84 -13.89 -0.01
CA LEU A 64 -25.73 -15.02 -0.26
C LEU A 64 -26.84 -14.66 -1.27
N ASP A 65 -27.38 -13.45 -1.18
CA ASP A 65 -28.38 -12.96 -2.14
C ASP A 65 -27.80 -12.74 -3.54
N ALA A 66 -26.58 -12.20 -3.64
CA ALA A 66 -25.88 -12.08 -4.92
C ALA A 66 -25.61 -13.45 -5.55
N LEU A 67 -25.24 -14.45 -4.75
CA LEU A 67 -25.07 -15.84 -5.19
C LEU A 67 -26.38 -16.47 -5.67
N ARG A 68 -27.48 -16.23 -4.96
CA ARG A 68 -28.81 -16.76 -5.29
C ARG A 68 -29.39 -16.14 -6.56
N THR A 69 -29.21 -14.84 -6.74
CA THR A 69 -29.80 -14.07 -7.85
C THR A 69 -28.89 -13.98 -9.07
N GLY A 70 -27.58 -14.21 -8.89
CA GLY A 70 -26.57 -14.00 -9.92
C GLY A 70 -26.37 -12.52 -10.28
N ARG A 71 -26.78 -11.59 -9.41
CA ARG A 71 -26.72 -10.14 -9.65
C ARG A 71 -25.82 -9.45 -8.65
N ALA A 72 -25.07 -8.45 -9.13
CA ALA A 72 -24.30 -7.59 -8.26
C ALA A 72 -25.23 -6.67 -7.46
N ALA A 73 -24.80 -6.31 -6.25
CA ALA A 73 -25.49 -5.41 -5.35
C ALA A 73 -24.53 -4.32 -4.84
N ARG A 74 -25.09 -3.18 -4.43
CA ARG A 74 -24.31 -2.09 -3.83
C ARG A 74 -25.13 -1.48 -2.72
N GLU A 75 -24.56 -1.41 -1.53
CA GLU A 75 -25.26 -0.93 -0.34
C GLU A 75 -24.38 0.01 0.48
N SER A 76 -25.02 1.00 1.11
CA SER A 76 -24.38 1.99 1.95
C SER A 76 -24.72 1.72 3.40
N PHE A 77 -23.69 1.52 4.22
CA PHE A 77 -23.80 1.32 5.66
C PHE A 77 -23.23 2.52 6.39
N GLY A 78 -23.99 3.15 7.28
CA GLY A 78 -23.54 4.33 8.00
C GLY A 78 -24.23 4.49 9.33
N TYR A 79 -23.80 5.51 10.09
CA TYR A 79 -24.45 5.89 11.33
C TYR A 79 -25.71 6.72 11.02
N SER A 80 -26.89 6.20 11.43
CA SER A 80 -28.19 6.86 11.29
C SER A 80 -28.79 7.06 12.68
N ASP A 81 -28.93 8.31 13.13
CA ASP A 81 -29.69 8.63 14.35
C ASP A 81 -31.20 8.32 14.19
N ALA A 82 -31.68 8.10 12.96
CA ALA A 82 -33.10 7.90 12.65
C ALA A 82 -33.54 6.42 12.65
N ASP A 83 -32.59 5.47 12.61
CA ASP A 83 -32.89 4.03 12.65
C ASP A 83 -32.04 3.34 13.73
N ALA A 84 -32.56 3.33 14.96
CA ALA A 84 -31.95 2.61 16.09
C ALA A 84 -31.86 1.08 15.88
N PHE A 85 -32.44 0.56 14.80
CA PHE A 85 -32.42 -0.86 14.40
C PHE A 85 -31.61 -1.14 13.12
N ALA A 86 -31.12 -0.12 12.40
CA ALA A 86 -30.30 -0.34 11.21
C ALA A 86 -28.88 -0.77 11.61
N VAL A 87 -28.34 -1.77 10.93
CA VAL A 87 -26.96 -2.22 11.12
C VAL A 87 -26.02 -1.11 10.65
N GLY A 88 -25.45 -0.37 11.60
CA GLY A 88 -24.66 0.83 11.35
C GLY A 88 -23.24 0.75 11.88
N LEU A 89 -22.38 1.64 11.38
CA LEU A 89 -21.02 1.80 11.88
C LEU A 89 -21.01 2.67 13.14
N THR A 90 -20.56 2.10 14.26
CA THR A 90 -20.46 2.81 15.55
C THR A 90 -19.36 3.86 15.62
N CYS A 91 -18.44 3.84 14.66
CA CYS A 91 -17.31 4.77 14.55
C CYS A 91 -17.69 6.12 13.89
N GLY A 92 -18.94 6.33 13.50
CA GLY A 92 -19.45 7.60 12.94
C GLY A 92 -19.11 7.83 11.45
N GLY A 93 -18.59 6.81 10.77
CA GLY A 93 -18.36 6.83 9.32
C GLY A 93 -19.49 6.17 8.53
N THR A 94 -19.40 6.29 7.20
CA THR A 94 -20.23 5.57 6.24
C THR A 94 -19.30 4.82 5.28
N ILE A 95 -19.61 3.55 5.00
CA ILE A 95 -18.98 2.78 3.94
C ILE A 95 -20.01 2.40 2.89
N GLU A 96 -19.54 2.27 1.67
CA GLU A 96 -20.30 1.69 0.59
C GLU A 96 -19.64 0.39 0.17
N VAL A 97 -20.42 -0.68 0.10
CA VAL A 97 -19.95 -2.02 -0.24
C VAL A 97 -20.58 -2.45 -1.55
N ALA A 98 -19.76 -2.84 -2.52
CA ALA A 98 -20.20 -3.49 -3.74
C ALA A 98 -19.98 -5.00 -3.60
N VAL A 99 -21.02 -5.77 -3.91
CA VAL A 99 -21.02 -7.23 -3.90
C VAL A 99 -21.19 -7.72 -5.32
N ALA A 100 -20.32 -8.62 -5.78
CA ALA A 100 -20.49 -9.30 -7.06
C ALA A 100 -20.25 -10.80 -6.92
N PRO A 101 -21.05 -11.63 -7.61
CA PRO A 101 -20.73 -13.05 -7.74
C PRO A 101 -19.42 -13.21 -8.51
N GLY A 102 -18.64 -14.22 -8.14
CA GLY A 102 -17.43 -14.61 -8.84
C GLY A 102 -17.70 -15.26 -10.21
N PRO A 103 -16.65 -15.79 -10.87
CA PRO A 103 -15.28 -15.85 -10.36
C PRO A 103 -14.48 -14.55 -10.59
N VAL A 104 -13.58 -14.25 -9.66
CA VAL A 104 -12.46 -13.33 -9.93
C VAL A 104 -11.49 -14.05 -10.88
N PRO A 105 -11.07 -13.45 -12.00
CA PRO A 105 -10.25 -14.16 -12.98
C PRO A 105 -8.92 -14.62 -12.40
N ALA A 106 -8.56 -15.88 -12.66
CA ALA A 106 -7.37 -16.54 -12.11
C ALA A 106 -6.07 -15.78 -12.42
N ALA A 107 -5.97 -15.15 -13.58
CA ALA A 107 -4.80 -14.34 -13.96
C ALA A 107 -4.56 -13.16 -13.01
N GLY A 108 -5.62 -12.52 -12.52
CA GLY A 108 -5.51 -11.42 -11.56
C GLY A 108 -5.08 -11.91 -10.18
N LEU A 109 -5.62 -13.04 -9.73
CA LEU A 109 -5.23 -13.66 -8.47
C LEU A 109 -3.78 -14.18 -8.49
N ALA A 110 -3.33 -14.73 -9.62
CA ALA A 110 -1.95 -15.13 -9.83
C ALA A 110 -1.01 -13.92 -9.76
N ALA A 111 -1.31 -12.84 -10.49
CA ALA A 111 -0.52 -11.61 -10.44
C ALA A 111 -0.41 -11.04 -9.01
N ILE A 112 -1.50 -11.02 -8.23
CA ILE A 112 -1.47 -10.57 -6.82
C ILE A 112 -0.53 -11.44 -5.97
N ALA A 113 -0.58 -12.77 -6.16
CA ALA A 113 0.22 -13.73 -5.42
C ALA A 113 1.72 -13.65 -5.79
N ASP A 114 2.01 -13.46 -7.06
CA ASP A 114 3.38 -13.38 -7.59
C ASP A 114 3.99 -11.98 -7.36
N GLY A 115 3.23 -11.03 -6.81
CA GLY A 115 3.66 -9.67 -6.59
C GLY A 115 3.78 -8.85 -7.88
N GLU A 116 3.18 -9.31 -8.97
CA GLU A 116 3.12 -8.56 -10.22
C GLU A 116 2.14 -7.38 -10.08
N PRO A 117 2.51 -6.16 -10.52
CA PRO A 117 1.58 -5.03 -10.52
C PRO A 117 0.35 -5.32 -11.39
N VAL A 118 -0.84 -5.27 -10.80
CA VAL A 118 -2.11 -5.45 -11.49
C VAL A 118 -3.19 -4.57 -10.85
N ALA A 119 -4.08 -4.01 -11.65
CA ALA A 119 -5.30 -3.38 -11.21
C ALA A 119 -6.51 -4.23 -11.63
N ILE A 120 -7.48 -4.36 -10.73
CA ILE A 120 -8.78 -4.96 -11.01
C ILE A 120 -9.80 -3.82 -11.10
N ALA A 121 -10.30 -3.55 -12.29
CA ALA A 121 -11.33 -2.56 -12.55
C ALA A 121 -12.69 -3.26 -12.63
N GLN A 122 -13.57 -2.97 -11.67
CA GLN A 122 -14.91 -3.50 -11.58
C GLN A 122 -15.93 -2.44 -11.97
N LEU A 123 -16.78 -2.74 -12.94
CA LEU A 123 -17.93 -1.89 -13.26
C LEU A 123 -18.96 -2.02 -12.14
N LEU A 124 -19.38 -0.89 -11.56
CA LEU A 124 -20.38 -0.86 -10.48
C LEU A 124 -21.82 -0.95 -11.01
N GLY A 125 -22.02 -1.71 -12.08
CA GLY A 125 -23.32 -2.03 -12.67
C GLY A 125 -23.85 -3.40 -12.24
N ALA A 126 -25.01 -3.80 -12.77
CA ALA A 126 -25.71 -5.02 -12.35
C ALA A 126 -24.96 -6.33 -12.60
N ARG A 127 -24.00 -6.35 -13.53
CA ARG A 127 -23.23 -7.54 -13.92
C ARG A 127 -21.84 -7.61 -13.28
N GLY A 128 -21.33 -6.50 -12.73
CA GLY A 128 -20.04 -6.49 -12.04
C GLY A 128 -18.85 -6.85 -12.93
N GLU A 129 -18.87 -6.50 -14.23
CA GLU A 129 -17.81 -6.85 -15.17
C GLU A 129 -16.43 -6.44 -14.67
N LEU A 130 -15.45 -7.32 -14.89
CA LEU A 130 -14.07 -7.14 -14.44
C LEU A 130 -13.14 -6.96 -15.64
N VAL A 131 -12.29 -5.93 -15.59
CA VAL A 131 -11.16 -5.74 -16.48
C VAL A 131 -9.89 -5.76 -15.64
N LEU A 132 -8.99 -6.69 -15.95
CA LEU A 132 -7.66 -6.75 -15.36
C LEU A 132 -6.71 -5.87 -16.17
N VAL A 133 -5.92 -5.05 -15.49
CA VAL A 133 -5.04 -4.07 -16.14
C VAL A 133 -3.65 -4.13 -15.53
N TRP A 134 -2.66 -4.41 -16.36
CA TRP A 134 -1.24 -4.36 -16.05
C TRP A 134 -0.61 -3.10 -16.68
N PRO A 135 0.65 -2.78 -16.36
CA PRO A 135 1.35 -1.65 -16.99
C PRO A 135 1.36 -1.73 -18.53
N ASP A 136 1.53 -2.93 -19.07
CA ASP A 136 1.75 -3.18 -20.50
C ASP A 136 0.58 -3.90 -21.20
N ARG A 137 -0.26 -4.63 -20.46
CA ARG A 137 -1.37 -5.44 -21.01
C ARG A 137 -2.68 -5.31 -20.23
N HIS A 138 -3.75 -5.91 -20.73
CA HIS A 138 -5.04 -6.02 -20.06
C HIS A 138 -5.75 -7.33 -20.43
N LEU A 139 -6.74 -7.73 -19.65
CA LEU A 139 -7.62 -8.88 -19.92
C LEU A 139 -9.06 -8.56 -19.49
N GLY A 140 -10.02 -8.94 -20.31
CA GLY A 140 -11.44 -8.63 -20.11
C GLY A 140 -11.90 -7.43 -20.93
N THR A 141 -13.20 -7.20 -20.95
CA THR A 141 -13.85 -6.09 -21.67
C THR A 141 -15.11 -5.68 -20.93
N THR A 142 -15.45 -4.40 -20.99
CA THR A 142 -16.74 -3.84 -20.57
C THR A 142 -17.83 -4.07 -21.60
N GLY A 143 -17.52 -4.70 -22.74
CA GLY A 143 -18.40 -4.89 -23.89
C GLY A 143 -18.52 -3.67 -24.82
N THR A 144 -17.80 -2.57 -24.52
CA THR A 144 -17.84 -1.32 -25.28
C THR A 144 -16.41 -0.81 -25.49
N PRO A 145 -15.88 -0.81 -26.73
CA PRO A 145 -14.46 -0.49 -26.98
C PRO A 145 -13.99 0.88 -26.46
N ASP A 146 -14.82 1.92 -26.58
CA ASP A 146 -14.46 3.26 -26.09
C ASP A 146 -14.39 3.31 -24.55
N LEU A 147 -15.28 2.55 -23.88
CA LEU A 147 -15.27 2.45 -22.43
C LEU A 147 -14.08 1.60 -21.95
N ASP A 148 -13.73 0.53 -22.67
CA ASP A 148 -12.51 -0.26 -22.42
C ASP A 148 -11.28 0.63 -22.41
N ALA A 149 -11.08 1.44 -23.45
CA ALA A 149 -9.94 2.34 -23.54
C ALA A 149 -9.88 3.31 -22.34
N ALA A 150 -11.01 3.87 -21.93
CA ALA A 150 -11.10 4.80 -20.80
C ALA A 150 -10.84 4.10 -19.44
N VAL A 151 -11.38 2.90 -19.23
CA VAL A 151 -11.14 2.07 -18.04
C VAL A 151 -9.67 1.71 -17.93
N ILE A 152 -9.07 1.21 -19.02
CA ILE A 152 -7.68 0.77 -19.05
C ILE A 152 -6.73 1.94 -18.75
N ALA A 153 -6.91 3.08 -19.40
CA ALA A 153 -6.08 4.26 -19.17
C ALA A 153 -6.14 4.69 -17.70
N ARG A 154 -7.35 4.79 -17.14
CA ARG A 154 -7.54 5.21 -15.76
C ARG A 154 -7.00 4.20 -14.75
N ALA A 155 -7.20 2.91 -15.00
CA ALA A 155 -6.70 1.85 -14.13
C ALA A 155 -5.17 1.83 -14.11
N ARG A 156 -4.50 2.11 -15.23
CA ARG A 156 -3.04 2.28 -15.29
C ARG A 156 -2.56 3.48 -14.47
N ASP A 157 -3.21 4.63 -14.61
CA ASP A 157 -2.88 5.82 -13.82
C ASP A 157 -3.00 5.55 -12.31
N MET A 158 -4.06 4.83 -11.91
CA MET A 158 -4.29 4.45 -10.53
C MET A 158 -3.31 3.39 -10.03
N LEU A 159 -2.97 2.40 -10.87
CA LEU A 159 -1.95 1.40 -10.57
C LEU A 159 -0.58 2.04 -10.37
N ALA A 160 -0.17 2.95 -11.26
CA ALA A 160 1.09 3.68 -11.14
C ALA A 160 1.13 4.52 -9.86
N ALA A 161 0.02 5.16 -9.50
CA ALA A 161 -0.09 5.99 -8.30
C ALA A 161 -0.34 5.20 -6.99
N ASP A 162 -0.43 3.86 -7.04
CA ASP A 162 -0.79 3.00 -5.90
C ASP A 162 -2.13 3.43 -5.23
N ARG A 163 -3.12 3.78 -6.06
CA ARG A 163 -4.43 4.28 -5.63
C ARG A 163 -5.54 3.29 -5.92
N THR A 164 -6.43 3.14 -4.94
CA THR A 164 -7.67 2.37 -5.04
C THR A 164 -8.85 3.29 -4.81
N GLY A 165 -9.92 3.15 -5.59
CA GLY A 165 -11.09 4.04 -5.50
C GLY A 165 -12.02 3.98 -6.70
N ILE A 166 -13.12 4.73 -6.60
CA ILE A 166 -14.10 4.89 -7.68
C ILE A 166 -13.60 5.95 -8.67
N VAL A 167 -13.73 5.65 -9.96
CA VAL A 167 -13.61 6.63 -11.05
C VAL A 167 -14.88 6.70 -11.86
N ARG A 168 -15.26 7.93 -12.21
CA ARG A 168 -16.36 8.23 -13.11
C ARG A 168 -15.82 8.47 -14.51
N LEU A 169 -16.27 7.64 -15.44
CA LEU A 169 -15.94 7.79 -16.84
C LEU A 169 -17.07 8.54 -17.55
N PRO A 170 -16.75 9.60 -18.31
CA PRO A 170 -17.74 10.34 -19.08
C PRO A 170 -18.28 9.47 -20.22
N GLY A 171 -19.54 9.70 -20.57
CA GLY A 171 -20.24 8.99 -21.64
C GLY A 171 -21.72 9.35 -21.66
N PRO A 172 -22.51 8.81 -22.60
CA PRO A 172 -23.95 9.03 -22.66
C PRO A 172 -24.66 8.67 -21.35
N ILE A 173 -24.14 7.63 -20.68
CA ILE A 173 -24.49 7.26 -19.30
C ILE A 173 -23.19 7.25 -18.51
N ALA A 174 -23.09 8.10 -17.48
CA ALA A 174 -21.93 8.12 -16.61
C ALA A 174 -21.72 6.75 -15.98
N THR A 175 -20.53 6.18 -16.16
CA THR A 175 -20.20 4.85 -15.66
C THR A 175 -19.25 4.96 -14.48
N GLU A 176 -19.60 4.32 -13.37
CA GLU A 176 -18.74 4.21 -12.19
C GLU A 176 -17.96 2.91 -12.23
N VAL A 177 -16.64 3.02 -12.08
CA VAL A 177 -15.71 1.90 -12.09
C VAL A 177 -14.90 1.96 -10.82
N PHE A 178 -14.94 0.90 -10.03
CA PHE A 178 -14.07 0.76 -8.87
C PHE A 178 -12.77 0.09 -9.29
N VAL A 179 -11.66 0.78 -9.13
CA VAL A 179 -10.33 0.25 -9.44
C VAL A 179 -9.62 -0.10 -8.15
N THR A 180 -9.24 -1.37 -8.00
CA THR A 180 -8.34 -1.82 -6.94
C THR A 180 -6.96 -2.04 -7.50
N ALA A 181 -5.98 -1.25 -7.05
CA ALA A 181 -4.58 -1.39 -7.45
C ALA A 181 -3.84 -2.34 -6.51
N PHE A 182 -3.13 -3.30 -7.08
CA PHE A 182 -2.22 -4.19 -6.37
C PHE A 182 -0.82 -3.99 -6.91
N ARG A 183 0.05 -3.39 -6.10
CA ARG A 183 1.49 -3.33 -6.37
C ARG A 183 2.25 -4.28 -5.46
N PRO A 184 3.46 -4.71 -5.85
CA PRO A 184 4.36 -5.38 -4.93
C PRO A 184 4.62 -4.54 -3.68
N PRO A 185 4.92 -5.19 -2.55
CA PRO A 185 5.31 -4.52 -1.31
C PRO A 185 6.36 -3.43 -1.54
N PRO A 186 6.25 -2.27 -0.86
CA PRO A 186 7.28 -1.25 -0.94
C PRO A 186 8.60 -1.80 -0.39
N ARG A 187 9.73 -1.36 -0.97
CA ARG A 187 11.05 -1.83 -0.55
C ARG A 187 11.61 -0.98 0.59
N LEU A 188 12.15 -1.63 1.60
CA LEU A 188 12.96 -1.00 2.65
C LEU A 188 14.39 -1.53 2.53
N LEU A 189 15.30 -0.66 2.10
CA LEU A 189 16.71 -0.97 1.95
C LEU A 189 17.47 -0.45 3.17
N VAL A 190 18.02 -1.38 3.97
CA VAL A 190 18.77 -1.08 5.19
C VAL A 190 20.25 -1.30 4.93
N PHE A 191 21.02 -0.21 4.88
CA PHE A 191 22.46 -0.24 4.65
C PHE A 191 23.23 -0.13 5.96
N GLY A 192 23.93 -1.18 6.33
CA GLY A 192 24.66 -1.27 7.60
C GLY A 192 23.99 -2.23 8.59
N VAL A 193 24.83 -3.05 9.21
CA VAL A 193 24.44 -4.17 10.10
C VAL A 193 24.69 -3.85 11.58
N THR A 194 23.91 -2.91 12.11
CA THR A 194 23.89 -2.56 13.53
C THR A 194 22.74 -3.25 14.26
N ASP A 195 22.69 -3.19 15.59
CA ASP A 195 21.54 -3.75 16.33
C ASP A 195 20.26 -2.93 16.09
N PHE A 196 20.40 -1.66 15.72
CA PHE A 196 19.31 -0.82 15.19
C PHE A 196 18.76 -1.36 13.87
N ALA A 197 19.62 -1.95 13.02
CA ALA A 197 19.19 -2.58 11.78
C ALA A 197 18.28 -3.79 12.05
N VAL A 198 18.60 -4.60 13.07
CA VAL A 198 17.75 -5.75 13.45
C VAL A 198 16.35 -5.27 13.85
N ALA A 199 16.27 -4.25 14.71
CA ALA A 199 14.97 -3.70 15.12
C ALA A 199 14.21 -3.09 13.93
N LEU A 200 14.89 -2.34 13.06
CA LEU A 200 14.28 -1.72 11.88
C LEU A 200 13.78 -2.76 10.87
N VAL A 201 14.49 -3.88 10.69
CA VAL A 201 14.05 -4.98 9.82
C VAL A 201 12.71 -5.52 10.31
N ARG A 202 12.58 -5.81 11.61
CA ARG A 202 11.32 -6.28 12.22
C ARG A 202 10.19 -5.29 12.02
N THR A 203 10.45 -4.01 12.28
CA THR A 203 9.46 -2.94 12.08
C THR A 203 9.06 -2.83 10.60
N GLY A 204 10.02 -2.94 9.67
CA GLY A 204 9.74 -2.95 8.23
C GLY A 204 8.87 -4.11 7.79
N LYS A 205 9.13 -5.32 8.31
CA LYS A 205 8.30 -6.51 8.05
C LYS A 205 6.90 -6.37 8.62
N LEU A 206 6.77 -5.86 9.85
CA LEU A 206 5.47 -5.56 10.46
C LEU A 206 4.65 -4.59 9.60
N LEU A 207 5.31 -3.61 8.97
CA LEU A 207 4.69 -2.64 8.07
C LEU A 207 4.47 -3.17 6.64
N GLY A 208 4.71 -4.45 6.40
CA GLY A 208 4.48 -5.10 5.11
C GLY A 208 5.48 -4.69 4.02
N SER A 209 6.69 -4.26 4.39
CA SER A 209 7.74 -3.95 3.41
C SER A 209 8.51 -5.20 2.97
N HIS A 210 9.06 -5.17 1.76
CA HIS A 210 10.11 -6.07 1.33
C HIS A 210 11.46 -5.51 1.79
N VAL A 211 12.08 -6.16 2.78
CA VAL A 211 13.25 -5.65 3.49
C VAL A 211 14.52 -6.32 2.99
N THR A 212 15.44 -5.53 2.43
CA THR A 212 16.79 -5.98 2.10
C THR A 212 17.78 -5.35 3.07
N VAL A 213 18.64 -6.17 3.68
CA VAL A 213 19.81 -5.70 4.45
C VAL A 213 21.06 -5.83 3.59
N CYS A 214 21.85 -4.77 3.47
CA CYS A 214 23.09 -4.77 2.69
C CYS A 214 24.26 -4.21 3.51
N ASP A 215 25.38 -4.94 3.55
CA ASP A 215 26.63 -4.48 4.15
C ASP A 215 27.82 -5.17 3.46
N ALA A 216 28.94 -4.47 3.32
CA ALA A 216 30.12 -4.99 2.62
C ALA A 216 30.83 -6.11 3.37
N ARG A 217 30.50 -6.35 4.64
CA ARG A 217 31.20 -7.28 5.53
C ARG A 217 30.42 -8.60 5.68
N PRO A 218 30.89 -9.71 5.09
CA PRO A 218 30.17 -10.99 5.09
C PRO A 218 29.94 -11.57 6.49
N VAL A 219 30.83 -11.28 7.44
CA VAL A 219 30.74 -11.77 8.82
C VAL A 219 29.48 -11.24 9.53
N PHE A 220 28.98 -10.08 9.13
CA PHE A 220 27.86 -9.43 9.82
C PHE A 220 26.54 -9.48 9.05
N ALA A 221 26.59 -9.46 7.71
CA ALA A 221 25.41 -9.60 6.85
C ALA A 221 25.06 -11.08 6.67
N THR A 222 24.46 -11.68 7.70
CA THR A 222 24.12 -13.10 7.71
C THR A 222 22.62 -13.34 7.95
N ARG A 223 22.09 -14.43 7.36
CA ARG A 223 20.70 -14.87 7.59
C ARG A 223 20.41 -15.13 9.07
N ALA A 224 21.39 -15.66 9.81
CA ALA A 224 21.26 -15.93 11.24
C ALA A 224 21.00 -14.66 12.06
N ARG A 225 21.62 -13.53 11.67
CA ARG A 225 21.41 -12.24 12.34
C ARG A 225 20.14 -11.52 11.86
N PHE A 226 19.74 -11.74 10.61
CA PHE A 226 18.56 -11.13 9.99
C PHE A 226 17.61 -12.21 9.43
N PRO A 227 16.98 -13.02 10.29
CA PRO A 227 16.12 -14.11 9.84
C PRO A 227 14.83 -13.61 9.17
N GLU A 228 14.36 -12.42 9.57
CA GLU A 228 13.11 -11.84 9.08
C GLU A 228 13.26 -10.99 7.81
N ALA A 229 14.48 -10.61 7.43
CA ALA A 229 14.72 -9.90 6.17
C ALA A 229 14.30 -10.78 4.99
N ASP A 230 13.83 -10.19 3.90
CA ASP A 230 13.56 -10.94 2.67
C ASP A 230 14.90 -11.26 1.97
N GLU A 231 15.84 -10.33 2.04
CA GLU A 231 17.18 -10.47 1.46
C GLU A 231 18.26 -10.01 2.43
N VAL A 232 19.39 -10.73 2.45
CA VAL A 232 20.62 -10.34 3.15
C VAL A 232 21.77 -10.38 2.15
N VAL A 233 22.30 -9.21 1.81
CA VAL A 233 23.24 -9.02 0.70
C VAL A 233 24.61 -8.59 1.24
N VAL A 234 25.65 -9.25 0.74
CA VAL A 234 27.04 -8.86 0.98
C VAL A 234 27.56 -8.10 -0.24
N ASP A 235 27.48 -6.78 -0.19
CA ASP A 235 28.00 -5.90 -1.24
C ASP A 235 28.30 -4.50 -0.67
N TRP A 236 29.05 -3.71 -1.43
CA TRP A 236 29.19 -2.29 -1.21
C TRP A 236 27.84 -1.60 -1.39
N PRO A 237 27.33 -0.86 -0.37
CA PRO A 237 26.00 -0.26 -0.41
C PRO A 237 25.66 0.53 -1.69
N HIS A 238 26.60 1.34 -2.18
CA HIS A 238 26.39 2.16 -3.38
C HIS A 238 26.34 1.32 -4.67
N ARG A 239 27.06 0.19 -4.73
CA ARG A 239 27.04 -0.73 -5.88
C ARG A 239 25.71 -1.46 -5.96
N TYR A 240 25.27 -2.02 -4.82
CA TYR A 240 23.97 -2.66 -4.72
C TYR A 240 22.85 -1.67 -5.10
N LEU A 241 22.85 -0.45 -4.54
CA LEU A 241 21.81 0.53 -4.87
C LEU A 241 21.80 0.91 -6.35
N ALA A 242 22.97 1.03 -6.98
CA ALA A 242 23.08 1.29 -8.42
C ALA A 242 22.48 0.15 -9.26
N ASP A 243 22.83 -1.11 -8.96
CA ASP A 243 22.24 -2.29 -9.62
C ASP A 243 20.72 -2.32 -9.51
N GLN A 244 20.18 -2.06 -8.31
CA GLN A 244 18.72 -2.03 -8.11
C GLN A 244 18.05 -0.92 -8.94
N SER A 245 18.72 0.23 -9.08
CA SER A 245 18.23 1.33 -9.92
C SER A 245 18.25 0.97 -11.40
N GLU A 246 19.35 0.40 -11.90
CA GLU A 246 19.51 0.01 -13.30
C GLU A 246 18.50 -1.06 -13.71
N ARG A 247 18.16 -1.96 -12.79
CA ARG A 247 17.13 -3.00 -12.98
C ARG A 247 15.70 -2.48 -12.87
N GLY A 248 15.49 -1.18 -12.61
CA GLY A 248 14.16 -0.58 -12.47
C GLY A 248 13.39 -1.08 -11.25
N LEU A 249 14.09 -1.54 -10.20
CA LEU A 249 13.47 -2.13 -9.01
C LEU A 249 13.30 -1.13 -7.86
N LEU A 250 13.57 0.15 -8.12
CA LEU A 250 13.39 1.26 -7.18
C LEU A 250 12.27 2.16 -7.68
N ASP A 251 11.41 2.59 -6.77
CA ASP A 251 10.25 3.43 -7.05
C ASP A 251 10.06 4.51 -5.97
N GLU A 252 9.10 5.40 -6.20
CA GLU A 252 8.69 6.49 -5.30
C GLU A 252 8.12 6.03 -3.94
N ARG A 253 8.04 4.71 -3.71
CA ARG A 253 7.62 4.09 -2.44
C ARG A 253 8.81 3.47 -1.70
N THR A 254 9.98 3.41 -2.35
CA THR A 254 11.19 2.81 -1.80
C THR A 254 11.80 3.69 -0.72
N VAL A 255 12.16 3.06 0.40
CA VAL A 255 12.75 3.69 1.59
C VAL A 255 14.20 3.23 1.71
N VAL A 256 15.12 4.17 1.85
CA VAL A 256 16.54 3.90 2.10
C VAL A 256 16.93 4.39 3.49
N CYS A 257 17.45 3.48 4.31
CA CYS A 257 17.96 3.77 5.65
C CYS A 257 19.45 3.44 5.74
N VAL A 258 20.28 4.46 5.96
CA VAL A 258 21.72 4.35 6.10
C VAL A 258 22.09 4.31 7.58
N LEU A 259 22.43 3.13 8.07
CA LEU A 259 22.75 2.82 9.47
C LEU A 259 24.26 2.59 9.71
N THR A 260 25.08 2.89 8.70
CA THR A 260 26.54 3.00 8.82
C THR A 260 26.96 4.47 8.94
N HIS A 261 28.08 4.71 9.60
CA HIS A 261 28.69 6.03 9.79
C HIS A 261 30.11 6.10 9.22
N ASP A 262 30.54 5.07 8.50
CA ASP A 262 31.83 5.04 7.85
C ASP A 262 31.74 5.74 6.50
N ALA A 263 32.47 6.87 6.40
CA ALA A 263 32.49 7.76 5.23
C ALA A 263 32.82 7.06 3.92
N ARG A 264 33.52 5.92 3.97
CA ARG A 264 33.85 5.12 2.78
C ARG A 264 32.61 4.46 2.17
N PHE A 265 31.57 4.25 2.97
CA PHE A 265 30.33 3.59 2.55
C PHE A 265 29.14 4.55 2.48
N ASP A 266 28.92 5.41 3.49
CA ASP A 266 27.72 6.25 3.53
C ASP A 266 27.76 7.40 2.52
N ILE A 267 28.91 8.07 2.31
CA ILE A 267 29.00 9.20 1.38
C ILE A 267 28.71 8.77 -0.07
N PRO A 268 29.36 7.75 -0.67
CA PRO A 268 29.03 7.33 -2.03
C PRO A 268 27.59 6.86 -2.19
N LEU A 269 27.06 6.17 -1.16
CA LEU A 269 25.68 5.69 -1.13
C LEU A 269 24.68 6.86 -1.14
N LEU A 270 24.88 7.85 -0.27
CA LEU A 270 23.98 8.99 -0.14
C LEU A 270 24.05 9.91 -1.35
N THR A 271 25.23 10.13 -1.94
CA THR A 271 25.37 10.87 -3.20
C THR A 271 24.53 10.26 -4.33
N LEU A 272 24.43 8.92 -4.39
CA LEU A 272 23.55 8.24 -5.33
C LEU A 272 22.08 8.32 -4.90
N ALA A 273 21.76 7.93 -3.67
CA ALA A 273 20.38 7.83 -3.17
C ALA A 273 19.60 9.14 -3.28
N LEU A 274 20.24 10.28 -3.01
CA LEU A 274 19.59 11.60 -3.05
C LEU A 274 19.22 12.08 -4.47
N ARG A 275 19.67 11.37 -5.51
CA ARG A 275 19.33 11.63 -6.92
C ARG A 275 18.26 10.71 -7.47
N LEU A 276 17.94 9.63 -6.75
CA LEU A 276 16.97 8.63 -7.18
C LEU A 276 15.54 9.06 -6.78
N PRO A 277 14.51 8.55 -7.48
CA PRO A 277 13.11 8.84 -7.17
C PRO A 277 12.63 8.03 -5.96
N LEU A 278 13.30 8.17 -4.82
CA LEU A 278 12.99 7.46 -3.58
C LEU A 278 12.00 8.25 -2.71
N ALA A 279 11.17 7.52 -1.97
CA ALA A 279 10.22 8.10 -1.03
C ALA A 279 10.91 8.75 0.18
N TYR A 280 12.03 8.17 0.59
CA TYR A 280 12.71 8.54 1.81
C TYR A 280 14.18 8.12 1.77
N VAL A 281 15.07 9.04 2.16
CA VAL A 281 16.50 8.77 2.36
C VAL A 281 16.88 9.26 3.74
N GLY A 282 17.09 8.32 4.66
CA GLY A 282 17.43 8.61 6.05
C GLY A 282 18.82 8.14 6.41
N ALA A 283 19.54 8.92 7.23
CA ALA A 283 20.88 8.58 7.67
C ALA A 283 21.08 8.75 9.17
N MET A 284 21.38 7.63 9.84
CA MET A 284 21.62 7.57 11.29
C MET A 284 22.89 8.34 11.66
N GLY A 285 22.90 8.95 12.84
CA GLY A 285 24.08 9.59 13.39
C GLY A 285 23.75 10.66 14.42
N SER A 286 24.74 10.97 15.26
CA SER A 286 24.66 12.13 16.17
C SER A 286 24.58 13.44 15.37
N ARG A 287 24.24 14.56 16.04
CA ARG A 287 24.29 15.90 15.41
C ARG A 287 25.68 16.22 14.82
N ARG A 288 26.74 15.81 15.51
CA ARG A 288 28.12 15.94 15.00
C ARG A 288 28.30 15.12 13.71
N THR A 289 27.93 13.84 13.73
CA THR A 289 28.00 12.95 12.56
C THR A 289 27.21 13.51 11.38
N HIS A 290 26.02 14.07 11.64
CA HIS A 290 25.22 14.74 10.63
C HIS A 290 25.98 15.93 10.01
N HIS A 291 26.56 16.84 10.80
CA HIS A 291 27.28 17.99 10.26
C HIS A 291 28.51 17.59 9.44
N ASP A 292 29.26 16.59 9.89
CA ASP A 292 30.41 16.07 9.16
C ASP A 292 29.99 15.44 7.81
N ARG A 293 28.91 14.65 7.82
CA ARG A 293 28.29 14.08 6.62
C ARG A 293 27.82 15.15 5.64
N MET A 294 27.12 16.18 6.11
CA MET A 294 26.66 17.29 5.27
C MET A 294 27.84 18.01 4.60
N ARG A 295 28.95 18.20 5.31
CA ARG A 295 30.16 18.80 4.75
C ARG A 295 30.76 17.91 3.65
N ALA A 296 30.87 16.61 3.91
CA ALA A 296 31.42 15.65 2.97
C ALA A 296 30.56 15.52 1.70
N LEU A 297 29.23 15.49 1.84
CA LEU A 297 28.31 15.45 0.70
C LEU A 297 28.39 16.72 -0.16
N ARG A 298 28.45 17.90 0.47
CA ARG A 298 28.65 19.17 -0.26
C ARG A 298 30.00 19.19 -0.99
N ALA A 299 31.07 18.75 -0.33
CA ALA A 299 32.38 18.63 -0.95
C ALA A 299 32.37 17.63 -2.14
N GLY A 300 31.50 16.62 -2.08
CA GLY A 300 31.23 15.68 -3.18
C GLY A 300 30.25 16.19 -4.26
N GLY A 301 29.84 17.45 -4.21
CA GLY A 301 29.00 18.08 -5.23
C GLY A 301 27.50 17.78 -5.13
N VAL A 302 27.01 17.39 -3.95
CA VAL A 302 25.56 17.25 -3.70
C VAL A 302 24.98 18.64 -3.42
N GLY A 303 23.97 19.04 -4.20
CA GLY A 303 23.34 20.36 -4.11
C GLY A 303 22.38 20.50 -2.92
N ASP A 304 22.02 21.73 -2.55
CA ASP A 304 21.17 21.97 -1.37
C ASP A 304 19.76 21.39 -1.53
N ASP A 305 19.18 21.37 -2.74
CA ASP A 305 17.87 20.74 -3.00
C ASP A 305 17.91 19.21 -2.81
N GLU A 306 19.00 18.57 -3.25
CA GLU A 306 19.22 17.13 -3.03
C GLU A 306 19.42 16.86 -1.53
N LEU A 307 20.18 17.71 -0.84
CA LEU A 307 20.42 17.59 0.60
C LEU A 307 19.17 17.84 1.44
N ALA A 308 18.23 18.68 0.99
CA ALA A 308 16.95 18.91 1.67
C ALA A 308 16.09 17.64 1.78
N ARG A 309 16.32 16.65 0.91
CA ARG A 309 15.67 15.33 0.95
C ARG A 309 16.27 14.39 2.00
N LEU A 310 17.41 14.72 2.58
CA LEU A 310 18.11 13.87 3.54
C LEU A 310 17.52 14.01 4.95
N HIS A 311 16.93 12.94 5.47
CA HIS A 311 16.49 12.85 6.85
C HIS A 311 17.67 12.47 7.76
N SER A 312 18.35 13.47 8.32
CA SER A 312 19.50 13.26 9.18
C SER A 312 19.61 14.33 10.27
N PRO A 313 19.73 13.97 11.57
CA PRO A 313 19.59 12.62 12.13
C PRO A 313 18.26 11.96 11.76
N ILE A 314 18.29 10.65 11.52
CA ILE A 314 17.14 9.86 11.07
C ILE A 314 16.09 9.69 12.18
N GLY A 315 14.81 9.70 11.81
CA GLY A 315 13.67 9.42 12.69
C GLY A 315 13.08 10.66 13.37
N LEU A 316 11.83 10.51 13.82
CA LEU A 316 11.15 11.55 14.60
C LEU A 316 11.76 11.73 16.00
N ASP A 317 11.66 12.94 16.54
CA ASP A 317 12.04 13.22 17.93
C ASP A 317 11.00 12.67 18.92
N LEU A 318 11.12 11.37 19.22
CA LEU A 318 10.30 10.67 20.22
C LEU A 318 11.00 10.58 21.59
N GLY A 319 12.20 11.14 21.74
CA GLY A 319 13.07 10.87 22.89
C GLY A 319 13.56 9.42 22.97
N ALA A 320 13.60 8.71 21.84
CA ALA A 320 13.98 7.29 21.74
C ALA A 320 15.39 7.02 22.28
N ARG A 321 15.54 5.92 23.03
CA ARG A 321 16.81 5.50 23.65
C ARG A 321 17.23 4.07 23.29
N THR A 322 16.26 3.21 23.01
CA THR A 322 16.51 1.82 22.65
C THR A 322 16.48 1.62 21.13
N PRO A 323 17.12 0.55 20.60
CA PRO A 323 17.01 0.21 19.17
C PRO A 323 15.57 0.07 18.68
N ALA A 324 14.68 -0.49 19.50
CA ALA A 324 13.27 -0.65 19.16
C ALA A 324 12.54 0.71 19.08
N GLU A 325 12.74 1.60 20.06
CA GLU A 325 12.16 2.95 20.02
C GLU A 325 12.70 3.76 18.85
N THR A 326 14.00 3.65 18.54
CA THR A 326 14.60 4.30 17.38
C THR A 326 14.02 3.74 16.07
N ALA A 327 13.81 2.43 15.96
CA ALA A 327 13.15 1.83 14.80
C ALA A 327 11.72 2.37 14.62
N VAL A 328 10.95 2.53 15.70
CA VAL A 328 9.62 3.18 15.66
C VAL A 328 9.73 4.63 15.22
N ALA A 329 10.71 5.39 15.70
CA ALA A 329 10.93 6.78 15.30
C ALA A 329 11.25 6.92 13.81
N ILE A 330 12.11 6.04 13.27
CA ILE A 330 12.44 5.98 11.84
C ILE A 330 11.20 5.59 11.03
N ALA A 331 10.47 4.58 11.47
CA ALA A 331 9.28 4.11 10.79
C ALA A 331 8.17 5.15 10.71
N ALA A 332 7.91 5.83 11.83
CA ALA A 332 6.95 6.92 11.86
C ALA A 332 7.34 8.05 10.90
N GLU A 333 8.64 8.38 10.81
CA GLU A 333 9.12 9.42 9.89
C GLU A 333 8.95 9.02 8.41
N PHE A 334 9.36 7.81 8.01
CA PHE A 334 9.20 7.41 6.60
C PHE A 334 7.73 7.18 6.22
N ILE A 335 6.86 6.77 7.15
CA ILE A 335 5.42 6.69 6.91
C ILE A 335 4.87 8.09 6.63
N ALA A 336 5.24 9.07 7.46
CA ALA A 336 4.85 10.45 7.29
C ALA A 336 5.32 11.01 5.93
N ALA A 337 6.59 10.81 5.57
CA ALA A 337 7.14 11.22 4.28
C ALA A 337 6.38 10.60 3.09
N ARG A 338 6.11 9.30 3.13
CA ARG A 338 5.38 8.57 2.07
C ARG A 338 3.91 8.99 1.92
N ARG A 339 3.27 9.38 3.03
CA ARG A 339 1.83 9.70 3.05
C ARG A 339 1.55 11.20 3.07
N GLY A 340 2.58 12.06 3.06
CA GLY A 340 2.44 13.51 3.20
C GLY A 340 1.97 13.94 4.59
N GLY A 341 2.22 13.13 5.62
CA GLY A 341 1.84 13.44 7.00
C GLY A 341 2.82 14.40 7.67
N GLY A 342 2.31 15.26 8.56
CA GLY A 342 3.13 16.22 9.32
C GLY A 342 3.76 15.68 10.61
N ALA A 343 3.51 14.41 10.96
CA ALA A 343 3.98 13.76 12.20
C ALA A 343 3.57 14.45 13.52
N ALA A 344 2.61 15.38 13.48
CA ALA A 344 2.04 16.02 14.66
C ALA A 344 1.01 15.12 15.37
N PRO A 345 0.80 15.28 16.69
CA PRO A 345 -0.26 14.57 17.39
C PRO A 345 -1.65 14.93 16.83
N LEU A 346 -2.44 13.92 16.43
CA LEU A 346 -3.78 14.14 15.84
C LEU A 346 -4.74 14.95 16.72
N ARG A 347 -4.59 14.90 18.05
CA ARG A 347 -5.39 15.74 18.98
C ARG A 347 -5.19 17.25 18.80
N ARG A 348 -4.20 17.67 18.00
CA ARG A 348 -3.87 19.07 17.68
C ARG A 348 -4.24 19.44 16.25
N THR A 349 -4.88 18.54 15.50
CA THR A 349 -5.24 18.74 14.09
C THR A 349 -6.76 18.67 13.95
N ASP A 350 -7.34 19.61 13.20
CA ASP A 350 -8.79 19.65 12.93
C ASP A 350 -9.15 19.16 11.52
N HIS A 351 -8.16 18.74 10.73
CA HIS A 351 -8.40 18.15 9.41
C HIS A 351 -8.79 16.66 9.53
N ALA A 352 -9.39 16.11 8.47
CA ALA A 352 -9.70 14.69 8.40
C ALA A 352 -8.44 13.83 8.65
N ILE A 353 -8.57 12.77 9.46
CA ILE A 353 -7.48 11.84 9.80
C ILE A 353 -6.97 11.14 8.54
N HIS A 354 -7.90 10.74 7.68
CA HIS A 354 -7.61 10.20 6.36
C HIS A 354 -7.97 11.26 5.34
N ALA A 355 -6.97 11.78 4.63
CA ALA A 355 -7.23 12.71 3.54
C ALA A 355 -8.11 12.01 2.49
N THR A 356 -9.31 12.53 2.27
CA THR A 356 -10.10 12.17 1.10
C THR A 356 -9.34 12.65 -0.12
N THR A 357 -9.03 11.73 -1.04
CA THR A 357 -8.35 12.12 -2.29
C THR A 357 -9.21 13.18 -2.99
N PRO A 358 -8.66 14.30 -3.47
CA PRO A 358 -9.43 15.27 -4.25
C PRO A 358 -10.07 14.55 -5.45
N GLY A 359 -11.40 14.44 -5.43
CA GLY A 359 -12.19 13.59 -6.35
C GLY A 359 -13.09 12.57 -5.65
N ALA A 360 -12.87 12.30 -4.36
CA ALA A 360 -13.76 11.47 -3.55
C ALA A 360 -15.03 12.26 -3.18
N TYR A 361 -16.07 12.01 -3.98
CA TYR A 361 -17.49 12.21 -3.76
C TYR A 361 -17.95 13.11 -2.59
N THR A 362 -18.40 14.32 -2.92
CA THR A 362 -19.48 14.99 -2.19
C THR A 362 -20.77 14.73 -2.97
N ARG A 363 -21.69 13.96 -2.40
CA ARG A 363 -23.05 13.84 -2.95
C ARG A 363 -23.76 15.17 -2.69
N ALA A 364 -24.10 15.92 -3.73
CA ALA A 364 -25.12 16.94 -3.58
C ALA A 364 -26.41 16.21 -3.19
N ARG A 365 -27.02 16.65 -2.07
CA ARG A 365 -28.26 16.09 -1.54
C ARG A 365 -29.40 16.19 -2.54
#